data_AF-A0AAV4P915-F1
#
_entry.id   AF-A0AAV4P915-F1
#
_cell.length_a   1.000
_cell.length_b   1.000
_cell.length_c   1.000
_cell.angle_alpha   90.00
_cell.angle_beta   90.00
_cell.angle_gamma   90.00
#
_symmetry.space_group_name_H-M   'P 1'
#
loop_
_entity.id
_entity.type
_entity.pdbx_description
1 polymer ?
#
loop_
_entity_poly.entity_id
_entity_poly.type
_entity_poly.pdbx_seq_one_letter_code
_entity_poly.pdbx_strand_id
1 'polypeptide(L)'
;SVQSTDLSSSSFSGLDSTGVSSSTSVSSIINSPNGLKSPQANARINSLASLFNNAIGSNGVQINSVSQGLAGIMSSLKRSGMSPTQAQVEALVEMNCALLKIVVASQGGSPNSVSSSSMTSLLSVML
;
A
#
# COMPACT_ATOMS: atom_id res chain seq x y z
N SER A 1 -35.43 28.96 39.89
CA SER A 1 -35.82 28.26 38.66
C SER A 1 -35.29 29.00 37.46
N VAL A 2 -34.38 28.33 36.76
CA VAL A 2 -33.80 28.53 35.42
C VAL A 2 -34.17 29.79 34.61
N GLN A 3 -33.16 30.65 34.46
CA GLN A 3 -33.03 31.67 33.42
C GLN A 3 -32.46 30.97 32.17
N SER A 4 -33.29 30.75 31.15
CA SER A 4 -32.86 30.18 29.88
C SER A 4 -32.37 31.32 28.99
N THR A 5 -31.06 31.48 28.89
CA THR A 5 -30.41 32.36 27.93
C THR A 5 -30.49 31.73 26.55
N ASP A 6 -31.21 32.40 25.65
CA ASP A 6 -31.26 32.14 24.22
C ASP A 6 -29.86 32.41 23.63
N LEU A 7 -29.13 31.34 23.30
CA LEU A 7 -27.86 31.45 22.57
C LEU A 7 -28.17 31.56 21.07
N SER A 8 -27.94 32.76 20.58
CA SER A 8 -27.90 33.17 19.18
C SER A 8 -27.31 32.11 18.25
N SER A 9 -28.09 31.75 17.23
CA SER A 9 -27.63 31.08 16.02
C SER A 9 -26.76 32.04 15.19
N SER A 10 -25.47 32.12 15.50
CA SER A 10 -24.47 32.70 14.60
C SER A 10 -24.01 31.63 13.62
N SER A 11 -24.54 31.69 12.40
CA SER A 11 -23.97 31.05 11.22
C SER A 11 -22.52 31.54 11.04
N PHE A 12 -21.56 30.71 11.44
CA PHE A 12 -20.15 30.96 11.14
C PHE A 12 -19.84 30.41 9.73
N SER A 13 -20.02 31.26 8.73
CA SER A 13 -19.28 31.15 7.47
C SER A 13 -18.02 32.00 7.62
N GLY A 14 -16.86 31.36 7.76
CA GLY A 14 -15.59 32.07 7.85
C GLY A 14 -14.38 31.13 7.93
N LEU A 15 -13.69 30.96 6.82
CA LEU A 15 -12.25 30.72 6.71
C LEU A 15 -11.60 29.82 7.80
N ASP A 16 -11.34 28.56 7.45
CA ASP A 16 -10.05 27.93 7.80
C ASP A 16 -9.31 27.55 6.50
N SER A 17 -8.74 28.59 5.88
CA SER A 17 -7.58 28.42 5.00
C SER A 17 -6.35 28.20 5.88
N THR A 18 -6.31 27.09 6.62
CA THR A 18 -5.14 26.67 7.41
C THR A 18 -5.02 25.17 7.35
N GLY A 19 -4.36 24.70 6.29
CA GLY A 19 -3.67 23.42 6.29
C GLY A 19 -4.50 22.28 6.88
N VAL A 20 -5.52 21.84 6.15
CA VAL A 20 -5.85 20.41 6.16
C VAL A 20 -4.56 19.72 5.71
N SER A 21 -3.71 19.40 6.68
CA SER A 21 -2.84 18.25 6.58
C SER A 21 -3.83 17.15 6.32
N SER A 22 -4.03 16.81 5.04
CA SER A 22 -4.92 15.76 4.59
C SER A 22 -4.45 14.53 5.34
N SER A 23 -5.07 14.26 6.48
CA SER A 23 -4.62 13.23 7.40
C SER A 23 -4.67 11.98 6.56
N THR A 24 -3.49 11.52 6.16
CA THR A 24 -3.33 10.54 5.09
C THR A 24 -3.64 9.21 5.76
N SER A 25 -4.93 8.98 5.95
CA SER A 25 -5.42 7.86 6.71
C SER A 25 -5.27 6.63 5.82
N VAL A 26 -4.82 5.51 6.38
CA VAL A 26 -4.71 4.24 5.66
C VAL A 26 -6.04 3.87 5.00
N SER A 27 -7.17 4.15 5.67
CA SER A 27 -8.51 4.00 5.09
C SER A 27 -8.76 4.89 3.86
N SER A 28 -8.22 6.11 3.82
CA SER A 28 -8.37 7.03 2.67
C SER A 28 -7.51 6.57 1.48
N ILE A 29 -6.32 6.03 1.77
CA ILE A 29 -5.41 5.45 0.77
C ILE A 29 -6.04 4.19 0.13
N ILE A 30 -6.48 3.23 0.95
CA ILE A 30 -7.06 1.97 0.47
C ILE A 30 -8.34 2.18 -0.36
N ASN A 31 -9.17 3.17 0.01
CA ASN A 31 -10.40 3.49 -0.71
C ASN A 31 -10.19 4.51 -1.84
N SER A 32 -8.95 4.90 -2.14
CA SER A 32 -8.62 5.74 -3.30
C SER A 32 -9.08 5.06 -4.60
N PRO A 33 -9.44 5.81 -5.65
CA PRO A 33 -9.76 5.24 -6.97
C PRO A 33 -8.65 4.33 -7.54
N ASN A 34 -7.41 4.56 -7.12
CA ASN A 34 -6.25 3.76 -7.49
C ASN A 34 -5.74 2.88 -6.33
N GLY A 35 -6.45 2.83 -5.20
CA GLY A 35 -6.05 2.07 -4.02
C GLY A 35 -6.35 0.57 -4.13
N LEU A 36 -6.12 -0.19 -3.06
CA LEU A 36 -6.10 -1.66 -3.04
C LEU A 36 -7.32 -2.35 -3.67
N LYS A 37 -8.49 -1.72 -3.58
CA LYS A 37 -9.76 -2.24 -4.14
C LYS A 37 -9.90 -2.03 -5.64
N SER A 38 -9.00 -1.25 -6.25
CA SER A 38 -9.03 -0.94 -7.67
C SER A 38 -8.54 -2.11 -8.53
N PRO A 39 -9.06 -2.27 -9.75
CA PRO A 39 -8.52 -3.23 -10.73
C PRO A 39 -7.03 -3.04 -11.00
N GLN A 40 -6.57 -1.78 -10.97
CA GLN A 40 -5.18 -1.38 -11.17
C GLN A 40 -4.28 -1.89 -10.05
N ALA A 41 -4.74 -1.82 -8.80
CA ALA A 41 -4.02 -2.39 -7.65
C ALA A 41 -3.90 -3.91 -7.78
N ASN A 42 -4.98 -4.62 -8.17
CA ASN A 42 -4.90 -6.06 -8.39
C ASN A 42 -3.88 -6.42 -9.49
N ALA A 43 -3.82 -5.66 -10.58
CA ALA A 43 -2.80 -5.85 -11.62
C ALA A 43 -1.37 -5.66 -11.08
N ARG A 44 -1.14 -4.62 -10.26
CA ARG A 44 0.15 -4.38 -9.61
C ARG A 44 0.52 -5.51 -8.64
N ILE A 45 -0.43 -5.98 -7.84
CA ILE A 45 -0.26 -7.10 -6.91
C ILE A 45 0.11 -8.39 -7.65
N ASN A 46 -0.53 -8.69 -8.79
CA ASN A 46 -0.19 -9.88 -9.58
C ASN A 46 1.20 -9.77 -10.22
N SER A 47 1.58 -8.57 -10.68
CA SER A 47 2.94 -8.30 -11.16
C SER A 47 3.97 -8.48 -10.04
N LEU A 48 3.70 -7.96 -8.84
CA LEU A 48 4.55 -8.13 -7.65
C LEU A 48 4.66 -9.61 -7.26
N ALA A 49 3.55 -10.35 -7.23
CA ALA A 49 3.57 -11.77 -6.91
C ALA A 49 4.40 -12.57 -7.92
N SER A 50 4.29 -12.23 -9.21
CA SER A 50 5.11 -12.84 -10.26
C SER A 50 6.60 -12.48 -10.09
N LEU A 51 6.91 -11.22 -9.79
CA LEU A 51 8.28 -10.77 -9.51
C LEU A 51 8.91 -11.55 -8.35
N PHE A 52 8.19 -11.72 -7.24
CA PHE A 52 8.68 -12.48 -6.09
C PHE A 52 8.83 -13.97 -6.39
N ASN A 53 7.88 -14.60 -7.07
CA ASN A 53 8.01 -16.01 -7.47
C ASN A 53 9.24 -16.24 -8.36
N ASN A 54 9.57 -15.29 -9.24
CA ASN A 54 10.77 -15.37 -10.06
C ASN A 54 12.05 -15.01 -9.29
N ALA A 55 11.96 -14.14 -8.28
CA ALA A 55 13.09 -13.70 -7.50
C ALA A 55 13.48 -14.70 -6.39
N ILE A 56 12.54 -15.52 -5.92
CA ILE A 56 12.78 -16.56 -4.92
C ILE A 56 13.18 -17.84 -5.67
N GLY A 57 14.48 -18.07 -5.77
CA GLY A 57 15.05 -19.25 -6.41
C GLY A 57 15.84 -20.13 -5.45
N SER A 58 16.40 -21.22 -5.98
CA SER A 58 17.26 -22.16 -5.24
C SER A 58 18.50 -21.48 -4.61
N ASN A 59 18.91 -20.34 -5.16
CA ASN A 59 20.06 -19.54 -4.71
C ASN A 59 19.67 -18.39 -3.77
N GLY A 60 18.45 -18.36 -3.25
CA GLY A 60 17.94 -17.29 -2.39
C GLY A 60 17.16 -16.22 -3.15
N VAL A 61 17.10 -15.01 -2.58
CA VAL A 61 16.29 -13.90 -3.11
C VAL A 61 17.13 -13.00 -4.02
N GLN A 62 16.69 -12.84 -5.27
CA GLN A 62 17.29 -11.92 -6.23
C GLN A 62 16.87 -10.47 -5.96
N ILE A 63 17.51 -9.85 -4.98
CA ILE A 63 17.20 -8.49 -4.49
C ILE A 63 17.21 -7.45 -5.61
N ASN A 64 18.14 -7.54 -6.56
CA ASN A 64 18.25 -6.58 -7.67
C ASN A 64 17.03 -6.62 -8.62
N SER A 65 16.45 -7.81 -8.84
CA SER A 65 15.25 -7.96 -9.66
C SER A 65 14.01 -7.43 -8.93
N VAL A 66 13.96 -7.62 -7.62
CA VAL A 66 12.89 -7.11 -6.76
C VAL A 66 12.92 -5.57 -6.70
N SER A 67 14.09 -4.97 -6.50
CA SER A 67 14.23 -3.52 -6.41
C SER A 67 13.88 -2.81 -7.73
N GLN A 68 14.30 -3.37 -8.87
CA GLN A 68 13.92 -2.86 -10.20
C GLN A 68 12.41 -2.99 -10.46
N GLY A 69 11.83 -4.14 -10.13
CA GLY A 69 10.39 -4.36 -10.23
C GLY A 69 9.59 -3.38 -9.38
N LEU A 70 10.04 -3.15 -8.15
CA LEU A 70 9.43 -2.19 -7.22
C LEU A 70 9.52 -0.75 -7.74
N ALA A 71 10.66 -0.35 -8.31
CA ALA A 71 10.80 0.97 -8.92
C ALA A 71 9.80 1.19 -10.06
N GLY A 72 9.48 0.13 -10.84
CA GLY A 72 8.44 0.16 -11.87
C GLY A 72 7.02 0.32 -11.31
N ILE A 73 6.71 -0.38 -10.22
CA ILE A 73 5.42 -0.26 -9.51
C ILE A 73 5.26 1.13 -8.90
N MET A 74 6.30 1.64 -8.24
CA MET A 74 6.32 2.98 -7.65
C MET A 74 6.15 4.06 -8.71
N SER A 75 6.78 3.89 -9.88
CA SER A 75 6.58 4.79 -11.02
C SER A 75 5.13 4.77 -11.52
N SER A 76 4.46 3.61 -11.47
CA SER A 76 3.06 3.47 -11.86
C SER A 76 2.10 4.12 -10.87
N LEU A 77 2.38 4.03 -9.57
CA LEU A 77 1.63 4.72 -8.52
C LEU A 77 1.82 6.24 -8.58
N LYS A 78 3.04 6.71 -8.86
CA LYS A 78 3.29 8.14 -9.07
C LYS A 78 2.50 8.71 -10.27
N ARG A 79 2.33 7.92 -11.33
CA ARG A 79 1.52 8.31 -12.50
C ARG A 79 0.01 8.29 -12.25
N SER A 80 -0.46 7.68 -11.16
CA SER A 80 -1.90 7.58 -10.87
C SER A 80 -2.47 8.82 -10.17
N GLY A 81 -1.68 9.88 -10.00
CA GLY A 81 -2.10 11.12 -9.34
C GLY A 81 -2.15 11.02 -7.81
N MET A 82 -1.62 9.94 -7.22
CA MET A 82 -1.46 9.82 -5.77
C MET A 82 -0.36 10.75 -5.27
N SER A 83 -0.51 11.26 -4.04
CA SER A 83 0.60 11.95 -3.38
C SER A 83 1.77 10.99 -3.14
N PRO A 84 3.02 11.48 -3.02
CA PRO A 84 4.18 10.62 -2.78
C PRO A 84 4.01 9.71 -1.55
N THR A 85 3.47 10.25 -0.46
CA THR A 85 3.20 9.48 0.77
C THR A 85 2.10 8.44 0.57
N GLN A 86 1.03 8.78 -0.15
CA GLN A 86 -0.04 7.83 -0.47
C GLN A 86 0.48 6.69 -1.35
N ALA A 87 1.29 7.01 -2.37
CA ALA A 87 1.90 6.04 -3.25
C ALA A 87 2.85 5.09 -2.49
N GLN A 88 3.63 5.60 -1.52
CA GLN A 88 4.49 4.77 -0.68
C GLN A 88 3.67 3.79 0.17
N VAL A 89 2.63 4.29 0.87
CA VAL A 89 1.78 3.43 1.70
C VAL A 89 1.05 2.40 0.83
N GLU A 90 0.50 2.80 -0.32
CA GLU A 90 -0.15 1.88 -1.25
C GLU A 90 0.81 0.80 -1.74
N ALA A 91 2.04 1.17 -2.14
CA ALA A 91 3.06 0.21 -2.57
C ALA A 91 3.41 -0.82 -1.48
N LEU A 92 3.51 -0.37 -0.22
CA LEU A 92 3.75 -1.23 0.94
C LEU A 92 2.59 -2.21 1.16
N VAL A 93 1.34 -1.75 1.09
CA VAL A 93 0.18 -2.62 1.30
C VAL A 93 0.00 -3.60 0.14
N GLU A 94 0.17 -3.16 -1.11
CA GLU A 94 0.14 -4.03 -2.30
C GLU A 94 1.23 -5.10 -2.26
N MET A 95 2.43 -4.75 -1.79
CA MET A 95 3.51 -5.71 -1.63
C MET A 95 3.17 -6.76 -0.58
N ASN A 96 2.70 -6.36 0.60
CA ASN A 96 2.26 -7.30 1.64
C ASN A 96 1.17 -8.24 1.11
N CYS A 97 0.23 -7.73 0.31
CA CYS A 97 -0.80 -8.53 -0.34
C CYS A 97 -0.20 -9.55 -1.32
N ALA A 98 0.77 -9.16 -2.15
CA ALA A 98 1.46 -10.05 -3.06
C ALA A 98 2.26 -11.15 -2.34
N LEU A 99 2.95 -10.82 -1.25
CA LEU A 99 3.66 -11.78 -0.40
C LEU A 99 2.69 -12.78 0.24
N LEU A 100 1.57 -12.30 0.80
CA LEU A 100 0.50 -13.14 1.35
C LEU A 100 -0.06 -14.11 0.29
N LYS A 101 -0.26 -13.67 -0.95
CA LYS A 101 -0.71 -14.55 -2.05
C LYS A 101 0.27 -15.69 -2.31
N ILE A 102 1.57 -15.45 -2.22
CA ILE A 102 2.59 -16.49 -2.42
C ILE A 102 2.58 -17.49 -1.26
N VAL A 103 2.45 -17.02 -0.01
CA VAL A 103 2.35 -17.89 1.17
C VAL A 103 1.08 -18.74 1.16
N VAL A 104 -0.05 -18.18 0.74
CA VAL A 104 -1.31 -18.93 0.65
C VAL A 104 -1.24 -19.95 -0.48
N ALA A 105 -0.65 -19.60 -1.63
CA ALA A 105 -0.47 -20.52 -2.75
C ALA A 105 0.48 -21.68 -2.42
N SER A 106 1.51 -21.47 -1.60
CA SER A 106 2.47 -22.52 -1.20
C SER A 106 1.92 -23.54 -0.19
N GLN A 107 0.80 -23.23 0.48
CA GLN A 107 0.16 -24.14 1.44
C GLN A 107 -0.76 -25.19 0.76
N GLY A 108 -1.18 -24.97 -0.49
CA GLY A 108 -2.19 -25.81 -1.17
C GLY A 108 -1.65 -26.96 -2.02
N GLY A 109 -0.34 -27.03 -2.28
CA GLY A 109 0.24 -28.06 -3.14
C GLY A 109 1.74 -27.88 -3.30
N SER A 110 2.49 -28.66 -2.53
CA SER A 110 3.95 -28.57 -2.33
C SER A 110 4.40 -27.26 -1.68
N PRO A 111 5.15 -27.32 -0.56
CA PRO A 111 5.76 -26.14 0.01
C PRO A 111 6.79 -25.64 -1.00
N ASN A 112 6.41 -24.65 -1.82
CA ASN A 112 7.37 -23.65 -2.23
C ASN A 112 7.76 -22.96 -0.92
N SER A 113 8.73 -23.54 -0.21
CA SER A 113 9.21 -23.06 1.08
C SER A 113 9.85 -21.71 0.85
N VAL A 114 9.02 -20.67 0.81
CA VAL A 114 9.48 -19.31 1.02
C VAL A 114 9.96 -19.28 2.46
N SER A 115 11.27 -19.52 2.62
CA SER A 115 11.91 -19.50 3.93
C SER A 115 11.71 -18.16 4.60
N SER A 116 11.63 -18.14 5.93
CA SER A 116 11.55 -16.91 6.72
C SER A 116 12.65 -15.91 6.33
N SER A 117 13.85 -16.42 5.99
CA SER A 117 14.97 -15.60 5.49
C SER A 117 14.65 -14.90 4.18
N SER A 118 13.96 -15.56 3.25
CA SER A 118 13.55 -14.97 1.98
C SER A 118 12.52 -13.86 2.18
N MET A 119 11.58 -14.06 3.10
CA MET A 119 10.61 -13.02 3.52
C MET A 119 11.31 -11.81 4.12
N THR A 120 12.24 -12.03 5.04
CA THR A 120 13.03 -10.96 5.66
C THR A 120 13.84 -10.20 4.62
N SER A 121 14.49 -10.90 3.67
CA SER A 121 15.22 -10.24 2.58
C SER A 121 14.30 -9.39 1.69
N LEU A 122 13.08 -9.84 1.40
CA LEU A 122 12.11 -9.05 0.63
C LEU A 122 11.65 -7.81 1.39
N LEU A 123 11.41 -7.93 2.70
CA LEU A 123 11.07 -6.80 3.56
C LEU A 123 12.23 -5.80 3.71
N SER A 124 13.49 -6.27 3.79
CA SER A 124 14.67 -5.41 3.89
C SER A 124 14.94 -4.59 2.64
N VAL A 125 14.43 -4.98 1.47
CA VAL A 125 14.50 -4.15 0.27
C VAL A 125 13.59 -2.91 0.37
N MET A 126 12.70 -2.88 1.37
CA MET A 126 11.71 -1.81 1.53
C MET A 126 12.01 -0.79 2.63
N LEU A 127 12.82 -1.15 3.62
CA LEU A 127 13.16 -0.33 4.79
C LEU A 127 14.53 0.32 4.61
#